data_AF-A0A1A6C5Z4-F1
#
_entry.id   AF-A0A1A6C5Z4-F1
#
_cell.length_a   1.000
_cell.length_b   1.000
_cell.length_c   1.000
_cell.angle_alpha   90.00
_cell.angle_beta   90.00
_cell.angle_gamma   90.00
#
_symmetry.space_group_name_H-M   'P 1'
#
loop_
_entity.id
_entity.type
_entity.pdbx_description
1 polymer ?
#
loop_
_entity_poly.entity_id
_entity_poly.type
_entity_poly.pdbx_seq_one_letter_code
_entity_poly.pdbx_strand_id
1 'polypeptide(L)'
;MPSKKTAYTVMKGDNLWNIAGMQDIYGNPYEWPLIYKANSGKIHDPDLIFPGESLKINQGASTMQIDAAIYHAKHRGAWKLGQPTSSDLKFLKESAAEFLKAK
;
A
#
# COMPACT_ATOMS: atom_id res chain seq x y z
N MET A 1 -24.35 -4.46 4.07
CA MET A 1 -23.33 -3.88 3.18
C MET A 1 -22.04 -3.79 3.98
N PRO A 2 -20.95 -4.47 3.58
CA PRO A 2 -19.69 -4.31 4.29
C PRO A 2 -19.24 -2.85 4.16
N SER A 3 -19.11 -2.17 5.30
CA SER A 3 -18.69 -0.78 5.39
C SER A 3 -17.18 -0.72 5.29
N LYS A 4 -16.68 -0.26 4.14
CA LYS A 4 -15.26 -0.01 3.89
C LYS A 4 -14.67 0.88 4.99
N LYS A 5 -13.63 0.39 5.67
CA LYS A 5 -12.87 1.08 6.71
C LYS A 5 -11.98 2.16 6.06
N THR A 6 -11.98 3.35 6.66
CA THR A 6 -11.11 4.48 6.27
C THR A 6 -9.86 4.60 7.15
N ALA A 7 -9.76 3.78 8.20
CA ALA A 7 -8.60 3.67 9.07
C ALA A 7 -8.48 2.23 9.61
N TYR A 8 -7.25 1.81 9.88
CA TYR A 8 -6.93 0.49 10.43
C TYR A 8 -5.82 0.61 11.46
N THR A 9 -5.97 -0.08 12.59
CA THR A 9 -4.91 -0.17 13.61
C THR A 9 -4.16 -1.48 13.41
N VAL A 10 -2.86 -1.38 13.14
CA VAL A 10 -2.00 -2.54 12.91
C VAL A 10 -1.99 -3.43 14.14
N MET A 11 -2.20 -4.72 13.97
CA MET A 11 -2.03 -5.72 15.02
C MET A 11 -0.70 -6.45 14.86
N LYS A 12 -0.29 -7.15 15.92
CA LYS A 12 0.99 -7.88 15.92
C LYS A 12 0.94 -9.00 14.87
N GLY A 13 1.85 -8.94 13.90
CA GLY A 13 1.93 -9.90 12.79
C GLY A 13 1.21 -9.45 11.52
N ASP A 14 0.56 -8.29 11.53
CA ASP A 14 0.01 -7.71 10.31
C ASP A 14 1.10 -7.15 9.40
N ASN A 15 0.77 -7.10 8.12
CA ASN A 15 1.56 -6.48 7.06
C ASN A 15 0.61 -5.76 6.10
N LEU A 16 1.12 -4.79 5.33
CA LEU A 16 0.29 -3.97 4.45
C LEU A 16 -0.49 -4.80 3.42
N TRP A 17 0.08 -5.92 2.96
CA TRP A 17 -0.55 -6.84 2.01
C TRP A 17 -1.79 -7.52 2.58
N ASN A 18 -1.67 -8.11 3.77
CA ASN A 18 -2.79 -8.74 4.46
C ASN A 18 -3.88 -7.72 4.79
N ILE A 19 -3.50 -6.53 5.26
CA ILE A 19 -4.45 -5.45 5.56
C ILE A 19 -5.20 -5.04 4.28
N ALA A 20 -4.50 -4.80 3.17
CA ALA A 20 -5.13 -4.45 1.89
C ALA A 20 -6.05 -5.58 1.37
N GLY A 21 -5.67 -6.84 1.59
CA GLY A 21 -6.44 -8.01 1.22
C GLY A 21 -7.75 -8.19 1.97
N MET A 22 -7.96 -7.52 3.12
CA MET A 22 -9.20 -7.60 3.87
C MET A 22 -10.36 -6.98 3.08
N GLN A 23 -11.50 -7.67 3.00
CA GLN A 23 -12.71 -7.15 2.32
C GLN A 23 -13.23 -5.84 2.92
N ASP A 24 -13.03 -5.65 4.22
CA ASP A 24 -13.38 -4.41 4.92
C ASP A 24 -12.44 -3.25 4.56
N ILE A 25 -11.31 -3.52 3.92
CA ILE A 25 -10.31 -2.55 3.47
C ILE A 25 -10.44 -2.42 1.94
N TYR A 26 -9.63 -3.11 1.15
CA TYR A 26 -9.75 -3.09 -0.32
C TYR A 26 -10.33 -4.39 -0.88
N GLY A 27 -10.17 -5.50 -0.17
CA GLY A 27 -10.47 -6.84 -0.67
C GLY A 27 -9.44 -7.35 -1.67
N ASN A 28 -8.32 -6.65 -1.80
CA ASN A 28 -7.29 -6.94 -2.78
C ASN A 28 -5.90 -6.62 -2.20
N PRO A 29 -5.07 -7.64 -1.99
CA PRO A 29 -3.78 -7.42 -1.35
C PRO A 29 -2.83 -6.61 -2.22
N TYR A 30 -2.97 -6.61 -3.55
CA TYR A 30 -2.12 -5.83 -4.46
C TYR A 30 -2.31 -4.31 -4.34
N GLU A 31 -3.32 -3.85 -3.59
CA GLU A 31 -3.59 -2.44 -3.33
C GLU A 31 -2.85 -1.90 -2.09
N TRP A 32 -2.02 -2.71 -1.44
CA TRP A 32 -1.18 -2.30 -0.32
C TRP A 32 -0.32 -1.04 -0.58
N PRO A 33 0.18 -0.73 -1.80
CA PRO A 33 0.93 0.50 -2.04
C PRO A 33 0.09 1.76 -1.87
N LEU A 34 -1.26 1.67 -1.97
CA LEU A 34 -2.15 2.79 -1.68
C LEU A 34 -2.13 3.15 -0.20
N ILE A 35 -2.12 2.14 0.68
CA ILE A 35 -1.98 2.34 2.13
C ILE A 35 -0.65 3.01 2.42
N TYR A 36 0.42 2.48 1.83
CA TYR A 36 1.74 3.05 2.00
C TYR A 36 1.80 4.51 1.53
N LYS A 37 1.27 4.80 0.34
CA LYS A 37 1.24 6.17 -0.21
C LYS A 37 0.40 7.14 0.64
N ALA A 38 -0.70 6.67 1.23
CA ALA A 38 -1.53 7.48 2.12
C ALA A 38 -0.87 7.75 3.48
N ASN A 39 0.10 6.92 3.89
CA ASN A 39 0.79 6.99 5.17
C ASN A 39 2.31 7.19 5.01
N SER A 40 2.79 7.62 3.84
CA SER A 40 4.23 7.71 3.55
C SER A 40 4.98 8.73 4.41
N GLY A 41 4.24 9.64 5.05
CA GLY A 41 4.80 10.55 6.06
C GLY A 41 4.93 9.95 7.46
N LYS A 42 4.41 8.74 7.69
CA LYS A 42 4.48 8.00 8.96
C LYS A 42 5.25 6.69 8.79
N ILE A 43 4.90 5.93 7.76
CA ILE A 43 5.56 4.70 7.38
C ILE A 43 6.74 5.07 6.48
N HIS A 44 7.95 4.87 6.97
CA HIS A 44 9.17 5.01 6.16
C HIS A 44 9.42 3.77 5.29
N ASP A 45 8.92 2.63 5.74
CA ASP A 45 9.20 1.32 5.19
C ASP A 45 7.90 0.50 5.13
N PRO A 46 7.43 0.08 3.95
CA PRO A 46 6.15 -0.62 3.83
C PRO A 46 6.15 -1.99 4.52
N ASP A 47 7.33 -2.59 4.70
CA ASP A 47 7.52 -3.85 5.41
C ASP A 47 7.75 -3.66 6.92
N LEU A 48 7.97 -2.42 7.39
CA LEU A 48 8.16 -2.08 8.81
C LEU A 48 6.97 -1.29 9.34
N ILE A 49 5.88 -2.00 9.61
CA ILE A 49 4.75 -1.47 10.36
C ILE A 49 4.75 -2.03 11.78
N PHE A 50 4.43 -1.18 12.76
CA PHE A 50 4.42 -1.58 14.16
C PHE A 50 2.99 -1.77 14.68
N PRO A 51 2.75 -2.77 15.55
CA PRO A 51 1.45 -2.96 16.18
C PRO A 51 1.08 -1.73 17.02
N GLY A 52 -0.18 -1.29 16.91
CA GLY A 52 -0.70 -0.07 17.52
C GLY A 52 -0.64 1.16 16.61
N GLU A 53 0.00 1.06 15.44
CA GLU A 53 0.03 2.17 14.49
C GLU A 53 -1.32 2.33 13.78
N SER A 54 -1.82 3.56 13.69
CA SER A 54 -3.06 3.87 12.98
C SER A 54 -2.77 4.25 11.54
N LEU A 55 -3.10 3.35 10.61
CA LEU A 55 -2.99 3.53 9.18
C LEU A 55 -4.25 4.16 8.59
N LYS A 56 -4.06 5.17 7.74
CA LYS A 56 -5.11 5.77 6.94
C LYS A 56 -5.37 4.93 5.69
N ILE A 57 -6.62 4.55 5.46
CA ILE A 57 -7.02 3.78 4.29
C ILE A 57 -7.74 4.71 3.31
N ASN A 58 -7.14 4.93 2.15
CA ASN A 58 -7.74 5.75 1.11
C ASN A 58 -8.71 4.93 0.25
N GLN A 59 -9.98 4.91 0.62
CA GLN A 59 -11.05 4.22 -0.14
C GLN A 59 -11.48 4.96 -1.41
N GLY A 60 -11.11 6.24 -1.54
CA GLY A 60 -11.44 7.09 -2.68
C GLY A 60 -10.33 7.15 -3.73
N ALA A 61 -9.45 6.16 -3.78
CA ALA A 61 -8.40 6.10 -4.79
C ALA A 61 -9.01 5.96 -6.19
N SER A 62 -8.56 6.78 -7.13
CA SER A 62 -9.04 6.70 -8.52
C SER A 62 -8.58 5.39 -9.17
N THR A 63 -9.29 4.91 -10.19
CA THR A 63 -8.93 3.69 -10.93
C THR A 63 -7.48 3.70 -11.41
N MET A 64 -6.95 4.86 -11.81
CA MET A 64 -5.53 5.01 -12.20
C MET A 64 -4.56 4.76 -11.04
N GLN A 65 -4.91 5.18 -9.82
CA GLN A 65 -4.08 4.95 -8.64
C GLN A 65 -4.12 3.47 -8.25
N ILE A 66 -5.30 2.85 -8.35
CA ILE A 66 -5.49 1.41 -8.11
C ILE A 66 -4.67 0.61 -9.12
N ASP A 67 -4.76 0.91 -10.42
CA ASP A 67 -4.01 0.21 -11.46
C ASP A 67 -2.49 0.40 -11.29
N ALA A 68 -2.04 1.62 -10.98
CA ALA A 68 -0.63 1.88 -10.68
C ALA A 68 -0.13 1.13 -9.44
N ALA A 69 -0.95 1.04 -8.38
CA ALA A 69 -0.62 0.28 -7.18
C ALA A 69 -0.54 -1.22 -7.46
N ILE A 70 -1.52 -1.78 -8.17
CA ILE A 70 -1.53 -3.19 -8.56
C ILE A 70 -0.35 -3.51 -9.47
N TYR A 71 -0.05 -2.65 -10.43
CA TYR A 71 1.13 -2.78 -11.28
C TYR A 71 2.40 -2.77 -10.44
N HIS A 72 2.56 -1.80 -9.54
CA HIS A 72 3.73 -1.72 -8.67
C HIS A 72 3.90 -2.99 -7.81
N ALA A 73 2.84 -3.44 -7.15
CA ALA A 73 2.86 -4.64 -6.31
C ALA A 73 3.20 -5.91 -7.11
N LYS A 74 2.75 -6.02 -8.37
CA LYS A 74 3.09 -7.14 -9.26
C LYS A 74 4.52 -7.10 -9.78
N HIS A 75 5.07 -5.91 -10.01
CA HIS A 75 6.41 -5.71 -10.58
C HIS A 75 7.52 -5.52 -9.54
N ARG A 76 7.18 -5.38 -8.25
CA ARG A 76 8.13 -5.30 -7.13
C ARG A 76 9.11 -6.49 -7.10
N GLY A 77 8.67 -7.66 -7.56
CA GLY A 77 9.41 -8.93 -7.45
C GLY A 77 9.10 -9.67 -6.15
N ALA A 78 9.84 -10.74 -5.87
CA ALA A 78 9.66 -11.54 -4.66
C ALA A 78 9.88 -10.71 -3.40
N TRP A 79 8.96 -10.78 -2.45
CA TRP A 79 9.09 -10.20 -1.12
C TRP A 79 10.42 -10.58 -0.47
N LYS A 80 11.33 -9.61 -0.32
CA LYS A 80 12.57 -9.74 0.46
C LYS A 80 12.37 -9.04 1.80
N LEU A 81 12.42 -9.79 2.89
CA LEU A 81 12.45 -9.24 4.25
C LEU A 81 13.75 -8.44 4.49
N GLY A 82 13.64 -7.17 4.88
CA GLY A 82 14.73 -6.43 5.57
C GLY A 82 15.21 -5.10 4.96
N GLN A 83 14.67 -4.63 3.83
CA GLN A 83 15.00 -3.32 3.25
C GLN A 83 13.84 -2.78 2.41
N PRO A 84 13.59 -1.45 2.35
CA PRO A 84 12.76 -0.87 1.30
C PRO A 84 13.50 -1.10 -0.02
N THR A 85 12.88 -1.78 -0.98
CA THR A 85 13.47 -1.87 -2.31
C THR A 85 13.53 -0.47 -2.92
N SER A 86 14.58 -0.15 -3.69
CA SER A 86 14.69 1.13 -4.42
C SER A 86 13.44 1.45 -5.26
N SER A 87 12.69 0.41 -5.65
CA SER A 87 11.39 0.48 -6.29
C SER A 87 10.31 1.17 -5.44
N ASP A 88 10.23 0.88 -4.14
CA ASP A 88 9.20 1.43 -3.23
C ASP A 88 9.42 2.94 -3.02
N LEU A 89 10.69 3.35 -2.88
CA LEU A 89 11.09 4.76 -2.84
C LEU A 89 10.75 5.50 -4.14
N LYS A 90 10.89 4.84 -5.29
CA LYS A 90 10.53 5.40 -6.58
C LYS A 90 9.01 5.63 -6.68
N PHE A 91 8.19 4.67 -6.25
CA PHE A 91 6.72 4.81 -6.26
C PHE A 91 6.19 5.92 -5.36
N LEU A 92 6.90 6.22 -4.25
CA LEU A 92 6.58 7.36 -3.40
C LEU A 92 6.94 8.71 -4.03
N LYS A 93 8.09 8.79 -4.71
CA LYS A 93 8.56 10.03 -5.34
C LYS A 93 7.87 10.34 -6.67
N GLU A 94 7.50 9.31 -7.43
CA GLU A 94 6.85 9.48 -8.72
C GLU A 94 5.33 9.66 -8.56
N SER A 95 4.81 10.64 -9.29
CA SER A 95 3.36 10.82 -9.42
C SER A 95 2.76 9.58 -10.10
N ALA A 96 1.53 9.19 -9.74
CA ALA A 96 0.88 8.02 -10.35
C ALA A 96 0.74 8.16 -11.89
N ALA A 97 0.72 9.41 -12.39
CA ALA A 97 0.71 9.72 -13.81
C ALA A 97 2.06 9.47 -14.52
N GLU A 98 3.18 9.72 -13.84
CA GLU A 98 4.51 9.40 -14.39
C GLU A 98 4.80 7.91 -14.39
N PHE A 99 4.36 7.20 -13.36
CA PHE A 99 4.54 5.74 -13.28
C PHE A 99 3.85 5.00 -14.44
N LEU A 100 2.68 5.51 -14.89
CA LEU A 100 1.97 4.99 -16.06
C LEU A 100 2.63 5.33 -17.40
N LYS A 101 3.45 6.40 -17.48
CA LYS A 101 4.23 6.73 -18.69
C LYS A 101 5.45 5.83 -18.88
N ALA A 102 5.92 5.17 -17.82
CA ALA A 102 7.05 4.27 -17.85
C ALA A 102 6.68 2.81 -18.22
N LYS A 103 5.42 2.57 -18.60
CA LYS A 103 4.88 1.28 -19.04
C LYS A 103 5.25 0.96 -20.50
#